data_AF-A0A0F8AIB7-F1
#
_entry.id   AF-A0A0F8AIB7-F1
#
_cell.length_a   1.000
_cell.length_b   1.000
_cell.length_c   1.000
_cell.angle_alpha   90.00
_cell.angle_beta   90.00
_cell.angle_gamma   90.00
#
_symmetry.space_group_name_H-M   'P 1'
#
loop_
_entity.id
_entity.type
_entity.pdbx_description
1 polymer ?
#
loop_
_entity_poly.entity_id
_entity_poly.type
_entity_poly.pdbx_seq_one_letter_code
_entity_poly.pdbx_strand_id
1 'polypeptide(L)'
;MGSKVISSAKEFYTFLRSLQDGESSNPSTYEEDIQMIKMNGDKIPVLNMYCGNQPVFICEKAAPKISEPNGQQITETSNCTDDDDDDDADADADAAANELQTELGPQPLTVVKARQLLSFYTLSQNSNVSAVDNKPALHPLWVRCDMSDPAGTTWLGAETVNVGNKVSGVKLYCVTCKGLTVDKQSLITLDDLKQEHKKRHHPSSMVIKCSARFNLFGSTVVENTTIESQSSVTVDFKWGHVERILETPPLSSTATLNIKVASGDMRSPLFEMYRELEFLQTLADGLRTGETEWMEPLESTSAVNLTKAFLEELQDTAKILQDRAAKPAETTKPETETPIFNSILERGDLDFVEQLWVRMRKSVTSYQDIGDCLKLVTEALRYGDIKPWIHRDSSSSLSKLILQSYHQQIDHVSLTGVTPVHMLLEMGLDKMRKDYINYLIGKELTTLNHLCYYLNTEVDLQEQVIRLRKLHHLLEIILTCSTFLGLPYDRLFHLTQSCLQHYKTYPYDEEHEFKLQIKPALIGHFYQKEQPALWGVEVSSGHGPREVRTSLQLSDTPMVDHVIFETDYPNETVNGDSEEPAFFSTMVCCSLVNIA
;
A
#
# COMPACT_ATOMS: atom_id res chain seq x y z
N MET A 1 7.41 6.41 53.06
CA MET A 1 7.51 6.66 51.60
C MET A 1 7.53 5.37 50.77
N GLY A 2 8.37 4.36 51.07
CA GLY A 2 8.45 3.12 50.27
C GLY A 2 7.14 2.33 50.09
N SER A 3 6.28 2.26 51.12
CA SER A 3 4.99 1.57 51.04
C SER A 3 4.01 2.18 50.02
N LYS A 4 4.07 3.51 49.80
CA LYS A 4 3.19 4.21 48.84
C LYS A 4 3.60 3.89 47.40
N VAL A 5 4.91 3.89 47.13
CA VAL A 5 5.48 3.56 45.80
C VAL A 5 5.15 2.13 45.40
N ILE A 6 5.22 1.18 46.35
CA ILE A 6 4.87 -0.22 46.10
C ILE A 6 3.37 -0.38 45.84
N SER A 7 2.50 0.36 46.53
CA SER A 7 1.05 0.37 46.25
C SER A 7 0.78 0.85 44.83
N SER A 8 1.34 2.01 44.46
CA SER A 8 1.17 2.58 43.12
C SER A 8 1.70 1.65 42.02
N ALA A 9 2.82 0.96 42.23
CA ALA A 9 3.31 -0.04 41.27
C ALA A 9 2.36 -1.25 41.13
N LYS A 10 1.69 -1.67 42.21
CA LYS A 10 0.68 -2.75 42.16
C LYS A 10 -0.61 -2.32 41.46
N GLU A 11 -1.08 -1.10 41.74
CA GLU A 11 -2.22 -0.49 41.07
C GLU A 11 -1.95 -0.38 39.56
N PHE A 12 -0.77 0.13 39.19
CA PHE A 12 -0.35 0.26 37.80
C PHE A 12 -0.28 -1.10 37.07
N TYR A 13 0.26 -2.14 37.73
CA TYR A 13 0.25 -3.50 37.17
C TYR A 13 -1.16 -4.02 36.93
N THR A 14 -2.06 -3.82 37.90
CA THR A 14 -3.44 -4.30 37.81
C THR A 14 -4.17 -3.62 36.65
N PHE A 15 -3.94 -2.31 36.47
CA PHE A 15 -4.45 -1.56 35.34
C PHE A 15 -3.92 -2.10 34.00
N LEU A 16 -2.60 -2.24 33.83
CA LEU A 16 -2.02 -2.74 32.58
C LEU A 16 -2.45 -4.19 32.29
N ARG A 17 -2.63 -5.00 33.33
CA ARG A 17 -3.12 -6.37 33.19
C ARG A 17 -4.56 -6.39 32.67
N SER A 18 -5.42 -5.52 33.20
CA SER A 18 -6.80 -5.41 32.71
C SER A 18 -6.86 -5.00 31.23
N LEU A 19 -5.94 -4.11 30.81
CA LEU A 19 -5.83 -3.69 29.42
C LEU A 19 -5.25 -4.81 28.53
N GLN A 20 -4.34 -5.62 29.07
CA GLN A 20 -3.78 -6.77 28.37
C GLN A 20 -4.85 -7.82 28.08
N ASP A 21 -5.67 -8.14 29.08
CA ASP A 21 -6.70 -9.17 29.01
C ASP A 21 -7.96 -8.67 28.25
N GLY A 22 -8.11 -7.36 28.05
CA GLY A 22 -9.16 -6.76 27.22
C GLY A 22 -8.94 -6.95 25.71
N GLU A 23 -10.03 -7.17 24.99
CA GLU A 23 -10.05 -7.30 23.53
C GLU A 23 -10.07 -5.95 22.80
N SER A 24 -10.42 -4.85 23.48
CA SER A 24 -10.53 -3.53 22.86
C SER A 24 -9.17 -2.79 22.82
N SER A 25 -8.89 -2.16 21.68
CA SER A 25 -7.74 -1.26 21.49
C SER A 25 -8.03 0.19 21.87
N ASN A 26 -9.14 0.45 22.57
CA ASN A 26 -9.59 1.80 22.89
C ASN A 26 -8.69 2.43 23.96
N PRO A 27 -8.42 3.75 23.88
CA PRO A 27 -7.67 4.46 24.90
C PRO A 27 -8.33 4.31 26.27
N SER A 28 -7.55 3.88 27.26
CA SER A 28 -7.99 3.76 28.65
C SER A 28 -7.29 4.79 29.51
N THR A 29 -8.05 5.60 30.24
CA THR A 29 -7.52 6.62 31.15
C THR A 29 -6.99 5.98 32.43
N TYR A 30 -5.73 6.25 32.78
CA TYR A 30 -5.11 5.78 34.03
C TYR A 30 -5.13 6.86 35.13
N GLU A 31 -4.75 8.09 34.78
CA GLU A 31 -4.86 9.31 35.60
C GLU A 31 -5.55 10.39 34.75
N GLU A 32 -6.07 11.48 35.35
CA GLU A 32 -6.84 12.54 34.64
C GLU A 32 -6.14 13.03 33.36
N ASP A 33 -4.81 13.10 33.37
CA ASP A 33 -3.99 13.59 32.26
C ASP A 33 -3.26 12.48 31.47
N ILE A 34 -3.48 11.19 31.77
CA ILE A 34 -2.72 10.08 31.16
C ILE A 34 -3.66 9.03 30.57
N GLN A 35 -3.47 8.77 29.28
CA GLN A 35 -4.13 7.68 28.57
C GLN A 35 -3.14 6.59 28.16
N MET A 36 -3.66 5.36 28.11
CA MET A 36 -2.93 4.16 27.75
C MET A 36 -3.64 3.46 26.60
N ILE A 37 -2.89 3.14 25.55
CA ILE A 37 -3.41 2.51 24.34
C ILE A 37 -2.67 1.19 24.12
N LYS A 38 -3.41 0.13 23.83
CA LYS A 38 -2.84 -1.15 23.38
C LYS A 38 -2.87 -1.18 21.86
N MET A 39 -1.72 -1.31 21.22
CA MET A 39 -1.61 -1.41 19.77
C MET A 39 -0.44 -2.31 19.36
N ASN A 40 -0.35 -2.66 18.08
CA ASN A 40 0.80 -3.40 17.55
C ASN A 40 1.97 -2.45 17.28
N GLY A 41 3.19 -2.90 17.57
CA GLY A 41 4.40 -2.09 17.44
C GLY A 41 4.78 -1.72 16.00
N ASP A 42 4.23 -2.40 15.01
CA ASP A 42 4.47 -2.15 13.58
C ASP A 42 3.93 -0.80 13.10
N LYS A 43 2.92 -0.26 13.80
CA LYS A 43 2.31 1.04 13.49
C LYS A 43 3.19 2.25 13.79
N ILE A 44 4.23 2.11 14.61
CA ILE A 44 5.13 3.21 14.98
C ILE A 44 6.53 2.91 14.44
N PRO A 45 7.11 3.75 13.55
CA PRO A 45 8.35 3.45 12.84
C PRO A 45 9.51 3.04 13.76
N VAL A 46 9.77 3.82 14.82
CA VAL A 46 10.87 3.52 15.75
C VAL A 46 10.63 2.25 16.58
N LEU A 47 9.37 1.91 16.86
CA LEU A 47 9.02 0.72 17.64
C LEU A 47 9.03 -0.56 16.82
N ASN A 48 8.65 -0.49 15.55
CA ASN A 48 8.64 -1.62 14.63
C ASN A 48 10.03 -2.31 14.59
N MET A 49 11.10 -1.53 14.68
CA MET A 49 12.48 -2.04 14.67
C MET A 49 12.85 -2.90 15.89
N TYR A 50 12.15 -2.72 17.00
CA TYR A 50 12.46 -3.39 18.27
C TYR A 50 11.38 -4.37 18.72
N CYS A 51 10.11 -4.03 18.50
CA CYS A 51 8.96 -4.81 18.92
C CYS A 51 8.31 -5.59 17.77
N GLY A 52 8.58 -5.23 16.50
CA GLY A 52 7.89 -5.81 15.33
C GLY A 52 6.37 -5.73 15.49
N ASN A 53 5.66 -6.81 15.12
CA ASN A 53 4.21 -6.93 15.27
C ASN A 53 3.76 -7.38 16.68
N GLN A 54 4.63 -7.26 17.69
CA GLN A 54 4.24 -7.57 19.07
C GLN A 54 3.30 -6.48 19.61
N PRO A 55 2.23 -6.83 20.35
CA PRO A 55 1.41 -5.84 21.04
C PRO A 55 2.23 -5.11 22.10
N VAL A 56 2.06 -3.78 22.17
CA VAL A 56 2.72 -2.87 23.10
C VAL A 56 1.69 -1.94 23.75
N PHE A 57 2.03 -1.44 24.93
CA PHE A 57 1.30 -0.34 25.58
C PHE A 57 1.97 0.98 25.22
N ILE A 58 1.18 1.93 24.72
CA ILE A 58 1.59 3.30 24.45
C ILE A 58 0.95 4.20 25.49
N CYS A 59 1.79 4.97 26.18
CA CYS A 59 1.39 5.97 27.16
C CYS A 59 1.57 7.36 26.59
N GLU A 60 0.55 8.19 26.73
CA GLU A 60 0.56 9.58 26.28
C GLU A 60 -0.39 10.44 27.11
N LYS A 61 -0.36 11.75 26.88
CA LYS A 61 -1.24 12.70 27.56
C LYS A 61 -2.67 12.57 27.03
N ALA A 62 -3.65 12.57 27.93
CA ALA A 62 -5.06 12.52 27.54
C ALA A 62 -5.44 13.80 26.76
N ALA A 63 -6.08 13.63 25.59
CA ALA A 63 -6.61 14.77 24.85
C ALA A 63 -7.80 15.39 25.62
N PRO A 64 -7.88 16.72 25.73
CA PRO A 64 -9.05 17.35 26.34
C PRO A 64 -10.29 17.02 25.50
N LYS A 65 -11.30 16.42 26.13
CA LYS A 65 -12.62 16.26 25.49
C LYS A 65 -13.16 17.66 25.27
N ILE A 66 -13.14 18.14 24.02
CA ILE A 66 -13.88 19.34 23.64
C ILE A 66 -15.36 18.97 23.82
N SER A 67 -15.95 19.45 24.90
CA SER A 67 -17.39 19.38 25.10
C SER A 67 -18.05 20.24 24.03
N GLU A 68 -18.80 19.61 23.13
CA GLU A 68 -19.75 20.31 22.26
C GLU A 68 -20.61 21.24 23.13
N PRO A 69 -20.77 22.52 22.77
CA PRO A 69 -21.68 23.38 23.51
C PRO A 69 -23.09 22.83 23.32
N ASN A 70 -23.69 22.40 24.43
CA ASN A 70 -25.08 21.99 24.53
C ASN A 70 -25.96 22.91 23.67
N GLY A 71 -26.64 22.31 22.69
CA GLY A 71 -27.76 22.95 21.99
C GLY A 71 -28.86 23.26 22.99
N GLN A 72 -28.80 24.46 23.58
CA GLN A 72 -29.94 25.04 24.25
C GLN A 72 -30.89 25.58 23.19
N GLN A 73 -31.94 24.82 22.96
CA GLN A 73 -33.22 25.29 22.43
C GLN A 73 -33.57 26.64 23.07
N ILE A 74 -33.60 27.70 22.28
CA ILE A 74 -34.39 28.87 22.61
C ILE A 74 -35.49 28.96 21.56
N THR A 75 -36.66 28.56 22.04
CA THR A 75 -37.99 28.71 21.47
C THR A 75 -38.25 30.13 20.96
N GLU A 76 -38.83 30.21 19.76
CA GLU A 76 -39.52 31.37 19.23
C GLU A 76 -40.62 31.83 20.20
N THR A 77 -40.63 33.12 20.57
CA THR A 77 -41.85 33.95 20.68
C THR A 77 -41.51 35.44 20.85
N SER A 78 -42.02 36.25 19.91
CA SER A 78 -42.85 37.45 20.16
C SER A 78 -42.23 38.69 20.84
N ASN A 79 -41.95 39.75 20.06
CA ASN A 79 -42.74 41.01 19.99
C ASN A 79 -41.93 42.19 19.40
N CYS A 80 -42.63 42.97 18.57
CA CYS A 80 -42.19 44.17 17.84
C CYS A 80 -42.01 45.40 18.75
N THR A 81 -41.12 46.34 18.37
CA THR A 81 -41.44 47.71 17.90
C THR A 81 -40.16 48.54 17.64
N ASP A 82 -40.11 49.11 16.44
CA ASP A 82 -39.54 50.35 15.89
C ASP A 82 -38.67 51.28 16.78
N ASP A 83 -37.50 51.71 16.27
CA ASP A 83 -37.26 53.08 15.78
C ASP A 83 -35.77 53.31 15.39
N ASP A 84 -35.60 53.80 14.16
CA ASP A 84 -34.58 54.66 13.52
C ASP A 84 -33.25 54.99 14.24
N ASP A 85 -32.11 54.82 13.54
CA ASP A 85 -31.34 55.94 12.94
C ASP A 85 -29.98 55.48 12.36
N ASP A 86 -29.60 56.13 11.25
CA ASP A 86 -28.45 55.95 10.37
C ASP A 86 -27.06 56.13 11.02
N ASP A 87 -26.05 55.38 10.56
CA ASP A 87 -24.85 55.92 9.87
C ASP A 87 -23.75 54.86 9.63
N ASP A 88 -23.09 55.02 8.49
CA ASP A 88 -22.08 54.19 7.79
C ASP A 88 -20.87 53.69 8.62
N ALA A 89 -20.43 52.44 8.36
CA ALA A 89 -19.01 52.09 8.11
C ALA A 89 -18.79 50.60 7.82
N ASP A 90 -18.30 50.33 6.61
CA ASP A 90 -17.36 49.28 6.17
C ASP A 90 -17.56 47.81 6.58
N ALA A 91 -17.76 47.01 5.52
CA ALA A 91 -17.59 45.58 5.47
C ALA A 91 -16.12 45.17 5.72
N ASP A 92 -15.86 44.49 6.84
CA ASP A 92 -14.78 43.49 6.98
C ASP A 92 -14.85 42.84 8.38
N ALA A 93 -15.62 41.76 8.53
CA ALA A 93 -15.63 40.99 9.78
C ALA A 93 -15.99 39.49 9.63
N ASP A 94 -15.90 38.90 8.43
CA ASP A 94 -16.18 37.47 8.21
C ASP A 94 -14.93 36.65 7.82
N ALA A 95 -13.73 37.12 8.17
CA ALA A 95 -12.45 36.46 7.88
C ALA A 95 -11.79 35.78 9.09
N ALA A 96 -12.53 35.44 10.16
CA ALA A 96 -11.96 34.88 11.39
C ALA A 96 -12.75 33.73 12.02
N ALA A 97 -13.44 32.91 11.21
CA ALA A 97 -14.20 31.76 11.72
C ALA A 97 -14.02 30.47 10.90
N ASN A 98 -12.89 30.32 10.21
CA ASN A 98 -12.50 29.07 9.53
C ASN A 98 -11.04 28.71 9.80
N GLU A 99 -10.61 28.80 11.06
CA GLU A 99 -9.42 28.04 11.47
C GLU A 99 -9.78 26.54 11.44
N LEU A 100 -9.11 25.84 10.52
CA LEU A 100 -9.12 24.40 10.35
C LEU A 100 -9.19 23.70 11.71
N GLN A 101 -10.14 22.78 11.85
CA GLN A 101 -10.07 21.69 12.84
C GLN A 101 -8.83 20.84 12.52
N THR A 102 -7.67 21.28 12.98
CA THR A 102 -6.47 20.46 13.00
C THR A 102 -6.68 19.44 14.10
N GLU A 103 -6.91 18.17 13.74
CA GLU A 103 -6.84 17.08 14.72
C GLU A 103 -5.50 17.20 15.45
N LEU A 104 -5.54 17.56 16.74
CA LEU A 104 -4.34 17.65 17.56
C LEU A 104 -3.72 16.25 17.62
N GLY A 105 -2.55 16.09 17.00
CA GLY A 105 -1.78 14.85 17.05
C GLY A 105 -1.47 14.36 18.47
N PRO A 106 -0.95 13.14 18.62
CA PRO A 106 -0.69 12.52 19.92
C PRO A 106 0.16 13.44 20.82
N GLN A 107 -0.24 13.59 22.08
CA GLN A 107 0.36 14.56 22.99
C GLN A 107 1.39 13.90 23.93
N PRO A 108 2.64 14.37 23.97
CA PRO A 108 3.67 13.76 24.81
C PRO A 108 3.50 14.05 26.31
N LEU A 109 4.14 13.23 27.14
CA LEU A 109 4.33 13.48 28.57
C LEU A 109 5.72 14.06 28.84
N THR A 110 5.89 14.69 30.00
CA THR A 110 7.23 15.12 30.45
C THR A 110 8.13 13.91 30.68
N VAL A 111 9.43 14.06 30.34
CA VAL A 111 10.43 13.00 30.56
C VAL A 111 10.45 12.50 32.01
N VAL A 112 10.21 13.38 32.99
CA VAL A 112 10.15 13.02 34.41
C VAL A 112 8.97 12.10 34.71
N LYS A 113 7.77 12.42 34.19
CA LYS A 113 6.58 11.59 34.37
C LYS A 113 6.74 10.23 33.68
N ALA A 114 7.31 10.22 32.47
CA ALA A 114 7.61 8.98 31.75
C ALA A 114 8.56 8.05 32.55
N ARG A 115 9.63 8.58 33.15
CA ARG A 115 10.53 7.82 34.04
C ARG A 115 9.82 7.27 35.28
N GLN A 116 8.89 8.03 35.85
CA GLN A 116 8.09 7.58 36.99
C GLN A 116 7.24 6.36 36.62
N LEU A 117 6.55 6.39 35.47
CA LEU A 117 5.72 5.28 34.99
C LEU A 117 6.55 4.03 34.68
N LEU A 118 7.71 4.18 34.04
CA LEU A 118 8.62 3.05 33.79
C LEU A 118 9.21 2.47 35.07
N SER A 119 9.41 3.30 36.10
CA SER A 119 9.81 2.83 37.42
C SER A 119 8.71 1.98 38.06
N PHE A 120 7.44 2.40 37.95
CA PHE A 120 6.30 1.60 38.40
C PHE A 120 6.19 0.29 37.63
N TYR A 121 6.32 0.32 36.30
CA TYR A 121 6.36 -0.88 35.47
C TYR A 121 7.45 -1.84 35.95
N THR A 122 8.70 -1.37 36.04
CA THR A 122 9.86 -2.19 36.43
C THR A 122 9.70 -2.78 37.84
N LEU A 123 9.25 -1.98 38.81
CA LEU A 123 9.00 -2.46 40.18
C LEU A 123 7.88 -3.50 40.22
N SER A 124 6.86 -3.34 39.39
CA SER A 124 5.72 -4.26 39.37
C SER A 124 6.04 -5.66 38.84
N GLN A 125 7.06 -5.75 37.98
CA GLN A 125 7.61 -6.98 37.41
C GLN A 125 8.61 -7.68 38.35
N ASN A 126 9.05 -7.01 39.42
CA ASN A 126 9.98 -7.58 40.38
C ASN A 126 9.26 -8.53 41.34
N SER A 127 9.63 -9.81 41.33
CA SER A 127 9.09 -10.85 42.22
C SER A 127 9.25 -10.52 43.70
N ASN A 128 10.32 -9.82 44.08
CA ASN A 128 10.60 -9.46 45.48
C ASN A 128 9.65 -8.37 46.04
N VAL A 129 8.91 -7.67 45.17
CA VAL A 129 8.03 -6.55 45.54
C VAL A 129 6.58 -7.00 45.76
N SER A 130 6.21 -8.20 45.31
CA SER A 130 4.87 -8.76 45.52
C SER A 130 4.91 -10.21 46.00
N ALA A 131 4.24 -10.48 47.13
CA ALA A 131 4.08 -11.81 47.73
C ALA A 131 3.21 -12.81 46.92
N VAL A 132 3.03 -12.59 45.61
CA VAL A 132 2.27 -13.46 44.72
C VAL A 132 3.25 -14.12 43.76
N ASP A 133 3.50 -15.41 43.98
CA ASP A 133 4.25 -16.24 43.04
C ASP A 133 3.51 -16.32 41.70
N ASN A 134 4.25 -16.22 40.59
CA ASN A 134 3.79 -16.28 39.18
C ASN A 134 2.94 -15.11 38.68
N LYS A 135 3.51 -13.90 38.60
CA LYS A 135 2.96 -12.85 37.73
C LYS A 135 3.28 -13.12 36.26
N PRO A 136 2.28 -13.18 35.36
CA PRO A 136 2.55 -13.23 33.93
C PRO A 136 3.21 -11.94 33.45
N ALA A 137 4.12 -12.08 32.49
CA ALA A 137 4.82 -10.96 31.87
C ALA A 137 3.81 -10.03 31.18
N LEU A 138 3.97 -8.72 31.42
CA LEU A 138 3.22 -7.70 30.70
C LEU A 138 3.83 -7.47 29.32
N HIS A 139 3.01 -6.97 28.38
CA HIS A 139 3.52 -6.41 27.13
C HIS A 139 4.49 -5.24 27.39
N PRO A 140 5.39 -4.93 26.43
CA PRO A 140 6.29 -3.78 26.53
C PRO A 140 5.51 -2.49 26.71
N LEU A 141 6.00 -1.61 27.57
CA LEU A 141 5.44 -0.28 27.80
C LEU A 141 6.34 0.77 27.15
N TRP A 142 5.75 1.67 26.36
CA TRP A 142 6.42 2.80 25.73
C TRP A 142 5.68 4.10 26.06
N VAL A 143 6.44 5.15 26.33
CA VAL A 143 5.90 6.46 26.73
C VAL A 143 6.40 7.53 25.76
N ARG A 144 5.47 8.28 25.15
CA ARG A 144 5.77 9.47 24.33
C ARG A 144 6.32 10.59 25.23
N CYS A 145 7.45 11.18 24.84
CA CYS A 145 8.16 12.18 25.64
C CYS A 145 8.27 13.50 24.86
N ASP A 146 8.26 14.61 25.60
CA ASP A 146 8.17 15.98 25.07
C ASP A 146 9.51 16.60 24.64
N MET A 147 10.61 15.83 24.65
CA MET A 147 11.96 16.32 24.36
C MET A 147 12.44 17.46 25.26
N SER A 148 11.81 17.69 26.41
CA SER A 148 12.15 18.83 27.28
C SER A 148 13.53 18.70 27.95
N ASP A 149 14.14 17.52 27.90
CA ASP A 149 15.46 17.28 28.49
C ASP A 149 16.58 17.63 27.50
N PRO A 150 17.79 17.98 27.98
CA PRO A 150 18.90 18.37 27.10
C PRO A 150 19.32 17.31 26.07
N ALA A 151 18.93 16.04 26.27
CA ALA A 151 19.21 14.95 25.36
C ALA A 151 18.18 14.82 24.22
N GLY A 152 17.04 15.51 24.29
CA GLY A 152 15.98 15.42 23.28
C GLY A 152 15.27 14.07 23.27
N THR A 153 14.91 13.56 24.46
CA THR A 153 14.24 12.25 24.62
C THR A 153 12.82 12.29 24.07
N THR A 154 12.55 11.47 23.05
CA THR A 154 11.21 11.34 22.41
C THR A 154 10.46 10.10 22.88
N TRP A 155 11.16 9.02 23.23
CA TRP A 155 10.52 7.84 23.80
C TRP A 155 11.33 7.24 24.93
N LEU A 156 10.61 6.70 25.91
CA LEU A 156 11.17 5.79 26.89
C LEU A 156 10.36 4.49 26.90
N GLY A 157 11.05 3.36 26.90
CA GLY A 157 10.42 2.03 26.82
C GLY A 157 10.90 1.08 27.92
N ALA A 158 10.07 0.08 28.25
CA ALA A 158 10.44 -1.03 29.12
C ALA A 158 9.88 -2.36 28.59
N GLU A 159 10.72 -3.39 28.56
CA GLU A 159 10.36 -4.73 28.11
C GLU A 159 10.86 -5.78 29.11
N THR A 160 10.02 -6.76 29.44
CA THR A 160 10.41 -7.86 30.33
C THR A 160 11.27 -8.90 29.63
N VAL A 161 12.32 -9.36 30.30
CA VAL A 161 13.23 -10.41 29.82
C VAL A 161 12.99 -11.69 30.59
N ASN A 162 12.41 -12.68 29.91
CA ASN A 162 12.04 -13.95 30.51
C ASN A 162 13.13 -15.02 30.30
N VAL A 163 13.37 -15.83 31.34
CA VAL A 163 14.15 -17.07 31.26
C VAL A 163 13.22 -18.20 31.71
N GLY A 164 12.71 -18.97 30.75
CA GLY A 164 11.58 -19.87 30.99
C GLY A 164 10.31 -19.07 31.31
N ASN A 165 9.55 -19.51 32.33
CA ASN A 165 8.31 -18.84 32.77
C ASN A 165 8.54 -17.74 33.82
N LYS A 166 9.79 -17.37 34.11
CA LYS A 166 10.12 -16.36 35.12
C LYS A 166 10.73 -15.12 34.48
N VAL A 167 10.25 -13.95 34.92
CA VAL A 167 10.86 -12.66 34.59
C VAL A 167 12.23 -12.60 35.26
N SER A 168 13.27 -12.42 34.46
CA SER A 168 14.68 -12.41 34.90
C SER A 168 15.32 -11.03 34.87
N GLY A 169 14.63 -10.05 34.27
CA GLY A 169 15.11 -8.69 34.11
C GLY A 169 14.15 -7.84 33.28
N VAL A 170 14.48 -6.57 33.14
CA VAL A 170 13.76 -5.61 32.31
C VAL A 170 14.77 -4.83 31.46
N LYS A 171 14.54 -4.77 30.14
CA LYS A 171 15.25 -3.85 29.26
C LYS A 171 14.56 -2.50 29.30
N LEU A 172 15.34 -1.45 29.52
CA LEU A 172 14.90 -0.06 29.45
C LEU A 172 15.43 0.54 28.15
N TYR A 173 14.56 1.11 27.35
CA TYR A 173 14.87 1.78 26.10
C TYR A 173 14.79 3.29 26.27
N CYS A 174 15.68 4.01 25.61
CA CYS A 174 15.68 5.46 25.51
C CYS A 174 15.92 5.83 24.06
N VAL A 175 14.97 6.58 23.49
CA VAL A 175 15.04 7.11 22.13
C VAL A 175 15.22 8.62 22.25
N THR A 176 16.25 9.13 21.60
CA THR A 176 16.50 10.56 21.47
C THR A 176 16.47 10.92 20.00
N CYS A 177 15.78 12.00 19.64
CA CYS A 177 15.77 12.52 18.29
C CYS A 177 16.43 13.89 18.29
N LYS A 178 17.31 14.12 17.33
CA LYS A 178 17.76 15.47 16.98
C LYS A 178 16.96 15.92 15.76
N GLY A 179 16.65 17.21 15.73
CA GLY A 179 16.05 17.84 14.55
C GLY A 179 16.95 17.72 13.32
N LEU A 180 16.47 18.31 12.23
CA LEU A 180 17.11 18.25 10.93
C LEU A 180 18.57 18.74 11.03
N THR A 181 19.52 17.87 10.68
CA THR A 181 20.95 18.14 10.78
C THR A 181 21.56 18.18 9.38
N VAL A 182 22.10 19.33 8.98
CA VAL A 182 22.65 19.58 7.63
C VAL A 182 24.14 19.21 7.54
N ASP A 183 24.89 19.32 8.63
CA ASP A 183 26.34 19.09 8.63
C ASP A 183 26.70 17.64 8.98
N LYS A 184 27.29 16.90 8.03
CA LYS A 184 27.79 15.54 8.23
C LYS A 184 28.86 15.43 9.33
N GLN A 185 29.61 16.52 9.61
CA GLN A 185 30.64 16.53 10.65
C GLN A 185 30.04 16.57 12.07
N SER A 186 28.79 16.99 12.19
CA SER A 186 28.06 17.01 13.46
C SER A 186 27.42 15.66 13.83
N LEU A 187 27.41 14.71 12.90
CA LEU A 187 26.94 13.35 13.14
C LEU A 187 27.91 12.62 14.08
N ILE A 188 27.34 11.81 14.99
CA ILE A 188 28.13 10.92 15.85
C ILE A 188 28.98 10.00 14.97
N THR A 189 30.23 9.71 15.33
CA THR A 189 31.05 8.76 14.57
C THR A 189 30.72 7.32 14.94
N LEU A 190 31.11 6.36 14.08
CA LEU A 190 30.94 4.94 14.37
C LEU A 190 31.69 4.52 15.65
N ASP A 191 32.85 5.12 15.90
CA ASP A 191 33.64 4.81 17.10
C ASP A 191 33.03 5.42 18.35
N ASP A 192 32.44 6.61 18.27
CA ASP A 192 31.67 7.18 19.37
C ASP A 192 30.45 6.31 19.71
N LEU A 193 29.74 5.79 18.70
CA LEU A 193 28.61 4.86 18.91
C LEU A 193 29.06 3.57 19.63
N LYS A 194 30.19 2.98 19.20
CA LYS A 194 30.79 1.84 19.89
C LYS A 194 31.19 2.20 21.31
N GLN A 195 31.75 3.40 21.54
CA GLN A 195 32.13 3.86 22.87
C GLN A 195 30.91 4.05 23.78
N GLU A 196 29.82 4.61 23.28
CA GLU A 196 28.56 4.74 24.03
C GLU A 196 28.01 3.37 24.43
N HIS A 197 28.05 2.39 23.52
CA HIS A 197 27.70 1.01 23.84
C HIS A 197 28.65 0.39 24.89
N LYS A 198 29.97 0.62 24.77
CA LYS A 198 30.99 0.16 25.73
C LYS A 198 30.75 0.72 27.13
N LYS A 199 30.55 2.04 27.24
CA LYS A 199 30.33 2.73 28.52
C LYS A 199 29.09 2.20 29.24
N ARG A 200 28.05 1.82 28.51
CA ARG A 200 26.80 1.31 29.08
C ARG A 200 26.90 -0.16 29.51
N HIS A 201 27.52 -1.02 28.70
CA HIS A 201 27.39 -2.48 28.88
C HIS A 201 28.69 -3.21 29.24
N HIS A 202 29.85 -2.57 29.07
CA HIS A 202 31.16 -3.17 29.31
C HIS A 202 31.35 -4.58 28.70
N PRO A 203 30.98 -4.84 27.43
CA PRO A 203 30.97 -6.19 26.91
C PRO A 203 32.36 -6.63 26.43
N SER A 204 32.58 -7.94 26.41
CA SER A 204 33.81 -8.57 25.91
C SER A 204 33.88 -8.64 24.38
N SER A 205 32.72 -8.68 23.70
CA SER A 205 32.60 -8.73 22.25
C SER A 205 31.39 -7.92 21.78
N MET A 206 31.48 -7.36 20.57
CA MET A 206 30.42 -6.57 19.94
C MET A 206 30.18 -7.05 18.52
N VAL A 207 28.93 -6.97 18.08
CA VAL A 207 28.53 -7.18 16.69
C VAL A 207 27.97 -5.87 16.16
N ILE A 208 28.28 -5.57 14.90
CA ILE A 208 27.78 -4.38 14.21
C ILE A 208 26.93 -4.85 13.04
N LYS A 209 25.77 -4.23 12.88
CA LYS A 209 24.86 -4.45 11.75
C LYS A 209 24.46 -3.11 11.20
N CYS A 210 24.39 -3.00 9.89
CA CYS A 210 23.90 -1.82 9.21
C CYS A 210 22.75 -2.19 8.28
N SER A 211 21.86 -1.24 8.09
CA SER A 211 20.74 -1.33 7.18
C SER A 211 20.53 -0.01 6.47
N ALA A 212 20.09 -0.06 5.22
CA ALA A 212 19.70 1.12 4.48
C ALA A 212 18.48 0.84 3.60
N ARG A 213 17.60 1.82 3.47
CA ARG A 213 16.43 1.80 2.58
C ARG A 213 16.58 2.86 1.52
N PHE A 214 16.32 2.49 0.28
CA PHE A 214 16.27 3.40 -0.86
C PHE A 214 14.92 3.30 -1.55
N ASN A 215 14.40 4.43 -2.01
CA ASN A 215 13.22 4.49 -2.85
C ASN A 215 13.67 4.33 -4.31
N LEU A 216 13.21 3.27 -4.97
CA LEU A 216 13.55 2.99 -6.37
C LEU A 216 12.47 3.51 -7.32
N PHE A 217 11.23 3.58 -6.85
CA PHE A 217 10.07 4.01 -7.60
C PHE A 217 8.96 4.48 -6.63
N GLY A 218 8.23 5.54 -6.98
CA GLY A 218 7.00 5.94 -6.27
C GLY A 218 6.71 7.43 -6.32
N SER A 219 7.58 8.27 -5.77
CA SER A 219 7.43 9.73 -5.83
C SER A 219 8.30 10.31 -6.94
N THR A 220 7.70 11.11 -7.82
CA THR A 220 8.45 11.93 -8.79
C THR A 220 8.24 13.40 -8.46
N VAL A 221 9.34 14.13 -8.20
CA VAL A 221 9.31 15.59 -8.08
C VAL A 221 9.30 16.17 -9.49
N VAL A 222 8.22 16.83 -9.86
CA VAL A 222 8.11 17.58 -11.12
C VAL A 222 7.77 19.01 -10.74
N GLU A 223 8.58 19.99 -11.15
CA GLU A 223 8.29 21.42 -10.96
C GLU A 223 7.93 21.82 -9.52
N ASN A 224 8.65 21.28 -8.52
CA ASN A 224 8.44 21.51 -7.08
C ASN A 224 7.13 20.95 -6.49
N THR A 225 6.40 20.14 -7.25
CA THR A 225 5.29 19.32 -6.72
C THR A 225 5.72 17.85 -6.67
N THR A 226 5.64 17.27 -5.47
CA THR A 226 5.77 15.82 -5.27
C THR A 226 4.50 15.15 -5.76
N ILE A 227 4.58 14.50 -6.93
CA ILE A 227 3.50 13.61 -7.38
C ILE A 227 3.75 12.26 -6.71
N GLU A 228 3.02 12.01 -5.63
CA GLU A 228 3.03 10.73 -4.94
C GLU A 228 2.25 9.71 -5.78
N SER A 229 2.92 8.66 -6.24
CA SER A 229 2.23 7.46 -6.72
C SER A 229 1.80 6.63 -5.51
N GLN A 230 0.62 6.02 -5.59
CA GLN A 230 0.20 4.99 -4.65
C GLN A 230 1.04 3.71 -4.78
N SER A 231 1.74 3.54 -5.91
CA SER A 231 2.74 2.50 -6.11
C SER A 231 4.08 2.92 -5.52
N SER A 232 4.75 2.01 -4.82
CA SER A 232 6.11 2.23 -4.33
C SER A 232 6.95 0.96 -4.45
N VAL A 233 8.19 1.12 -4.90
CA VAL A 233 9.20 0.07 -4.88
C VAL A 233 10.38 0.58 -4.08
N THR A 234 10.66 -0.07 -2.95
CA THR A 234 11.81 0.26 -2.10
C THR A 234 12.74 -0.94 -2.01
N VAL A 235 13.99 -0.69 -1.61
CA VAL A 235 14.95 -1.76 -1.33
C VAL A 235 15.53 -1.61 0.06
N ASP A 236 15.50 -2.70 0.83
CA ASP A 236 16.15 -2.83 2.13
C ASP A 236 17.46 -3.60 1.99
N PHE A 237 18.57 -2.93 2.32
CA PHE A 237 19.90 -3.53 2.45
C PHE A 237 20.22 -3.87 3.90
N LYS A 238 20.96 -4.97 4.11
CA LYS A 238 21.53 -5.36 5.41
C LYS A 238 22.95 -5.91 5.26
N TRP A 239 23.89 -5.45 6.09
CA TRP A 239 25.28 -5.93 6.12
C TRP A 239 25.93 -5.74 7.51
N GLY A 240 27.13 -6.30 7.72
CA GLY A 240 27.78 -6.30 9.06
C GLY A 240 29.17 -5.66 9.14
N HIS A 241 29.93 -5.62 8.05
CA HIS A 241 31.23 -4.96 8.01
C HIS A 241 31.02 -3.49 7.66
N VAL A 242 31.04 -2.63 8.69
CA VAL A 242 30.80 -1.19 8.56
C VAL A 242 32.07 -0.41 8.87
N GLU A 243 32.49 0.45 7.96
CA GLU A 243 33.65 1.32 8.11
C GLU A 243 33.22 2.76 8.45
N ARG A 244 32.16 3.26 7.83
CA ARG A 244 31.73 4.66 7.96
C ARG A 244 30.21 4.80 8.07
N ILE A 245 29.78 5.88 8.73
CA ILE A 245 28.37 6.26 8.75
C ILE A 245 27.99 6.81 7.38
N LEU A 246 26.77 6.48 6.93
CA LEU A 246 26.28 6.75 5.57
C LEU A 246 27.15 6.10 4.47
N GLU A 247 27.85 5.01 4.78
CA GLU A 247 28.51 4.24 3.72
C GLU A 247 27.47 3.57 2.82
N THR A 248 27.78 3.54 1.53
CA THR A 248 26.96 2.86 0.52
C THR A 248 26.96 1.35 0.76
N PRO A 249 25.81 0.67 0.68
CA PRO A 249 25.75 -0.78 0.87
C PRO A 249 26.72 -1.54 -0.08
N PRO A 250 27.59 -2.41 0.45
CA PRO A 250 28.51 -3.18 -0.37
C PRO A 250 27.77 -4.21 -1.22
N LEU A 251 28.38 -4.69 -2.30
CA LEU A 251 27.78 -5.71 -3.18
C LEU A 251 27.56 -7.06 -2.49
N SER A 252 28.23 -7.31 -1.36
CA SER A 252 28.04 -8.49 -0.50
C SER A 252 26.87 -8.36 0.49
N SER A 253 26.18 -7.22 0.50
CA SER A 253 24.99 -7.02 1.34
C SER A 253 23.84 -7.93 0.90
N THR A 254 22.93 -8.19 1.84
CA THR A 254 21.63 -8.78 1.51
C THR A 254 20.69 -7.66 1.09
N ALA A 255 20.00 -7.80 -0.04
CA ALA A 255 19.04 -6.81 -0.54
C ALA A 255 17.66 -7.44 -0.76
N THR A 256 16.63 -6.80 -0.22
CA THR A 256 15.23 -7.21 -0.37
C THR A 256 14.46 -6.07 -1.02
N LEU A 257 13.89 -6.31 -2.20
CA LEU A 257 12.91 -5.41 -2.79
C LEU A 257 11.58 -5.57 -2.05
N ASN A 258 10.96 -4.45 -1.74
CA ASN A 258 9.62 -4.33 -1.22
C ASN A 258 8.78 -3.65 -2.31
N ILE A 259 7.79 -4.37 -2.85
CA ILE A 259 7.06 -3.99 -4.05
C ILE A 259 5.58 -3.86 -3.70
N LYS A 260 5.09 -2.62 -3.71
CA LYS A 260 3.67 -2.28 -3.60
C LYS A 260 3.27 -1.56 -4.88
N VAL A 261 2.25 -2.04 -5.58
CA VAL A 261 1.80 -1.42 -6.83
C VAL A 261 0.30 -1.21 -6.72
N ALA A 262 -0.17 -0.01 -7.06
CA ALA A 262 -1.59 0.31 -7.15
C ALA A 262 -2.03 0.18 -8.61
N SER A 263 -3.27 -0.26 -8.81
CA SER A 263 -3.80 -0.48 -10.16
C SER A 263 -4.35 0.79 -10.80
N GLY A 264 -4.15 0.93 -12.10
CA GLY A 264 -4.75 2.02 -12.88
C GLY A 264 -3.98 3.34 -12.87
N ASP A 265 -2.68 3.34 -12.54
CA ASP A 265 -1.83 4.52 -12.73
C ASP A 265 -1.84 4.90 -14.23
N MET A 266 -2.22 6.13 -14.55
CA MET A 266 -2.32 6.63 -15.93
C MET A 266 -0.98 6.59 -16.69
N ARG A 267 0.15 6.52 -15.97
CA ARG A 267 1.49 6.39 -16.55
C ARG A 267 1.87 4.93 -16.81
N SER A 268 1.08 3.98 -16.29
CA SER A 268 1.28 2.56 -16.52
C SER A 268 1.05 2.22 -17.98
N PRO A 269 1.92 1.41 -18.62
CA PRO A 269 1.66 0.89 -19.96
C PRO A 269 0.44 -0.04 -19.99
N LEU A 270 -0.11 -0.42 -18.83
CA LEU A 270 -1.32 -1.25 -18.71
C LEU A 270 -2.60 -0.45 -18.53
N PHE A 271 -2.55 0.88 -18.54
CA PHE A 271 -3.71 1.73 -18.25
C PHE A 271 -4.91 1.41 -19.15
N GLU A 272 -4.72 1.19 -20.45
CA GLU A 272 -5.83 0.84 -21.35
C GLU A 272 -6.47 -0.52 -21.04
N MET A 273 -5.66 -1.48 -20.61
CA MET A 273 -6.16 -2.79 -20.17
C MET A 273 -6.81 -2.72 -18.78
N TYR A 274 -6.32 -1.82 -17.91
CA TYR A 274 -6.98 -1.51 -16.63
C TYR A 274 -8.37 -0.92 -16.88
N ARG A 275 -8.51 0.05 -17.80
CA ARG A 275 -9.82 0.63 -18.16
C ARG A 275 -10.78 -0.40 -18.73
N GLU A 276 -10.26 -1.39 -19.45
CA GLU A 276 -11.06 -2.51 -19.92
C GLU A 276 -11.52 -3.43 -18.79
N LEU A 277 -10.66 -3.67 -17.80
CA LEU A 277 -11.03 -4.39 -16.57
C LEU A 277 -12.03 -3.61 -15.72
N GLU A 278 -11.88 -2.29 -15.61
CA GLU A 278 -12.80 -1.40 -14.92
C GLU A 278 -14.20 -1.48 -15.53
N PHE A 279 -14.30 -1.46 -16.87
CA PHE A 279 -15.59 -1.70 -17.55
C PHE A 279 -16.21 -3.05 -17.19
N LEU A 280 -15.39 -4.11 -17.12
CA LEU A 280 -15.87 -5.44 -16.70
C LEU A 280 -16.38 -5.45 -15.26
N GLN A 281 -15.71 -4.73 -14.37
CA GLN A 281 -16.14 -4.58 -12.98
C GLN A 281 -17.47 -3.83 -12.91
N THR A 282 -17.64 -2.73 -13.65
CA THR A 282 -18.91 -1.99 -13.77
C THR A 282 -20.06 -2.90 -14.21
N LEU A 283 -19.85 -3.75 -15.21
CA LEU A 283 -20.88 -4.71 -15.66
C LEU A 283 -21.19 -5.76 -14.58
N ALA A 284 -20.17 -6.28 -13.90
CA ALA A 284 -20.33 -7.25 -12.83
C ALA A 284 -21.06 -6.66 -11.62
N ASP A 285 -20.70 -5.45 -11.20
CA ASP A 285 -21.37 -4.72 -10.14
C ASP A 285 -22.82 -4.40 -10.52
N GLY A 286 -23.07 -3.98 -11.76
CA GLY A 286 -24.42 -3.79 -12.28
C GLY A 286 -25.30 -5.04 -12.20
N LEU A 287 -24.74 -6.23 -12.47
CA LEU A 287 -25.44 -7.50 -12.29
C LEU A 287 -25.71 -7.83 -10.82
N ARG A 288 -24.84 -7.38 -9.90
CA ARG A 288 -24.91 -7.65 -8.47
C ARG A 288 -25.87 -6.71 -7.74
N THR A 289 -25.86 -5.42 -8.09
CA THR A 289 -26.63 -4.36 -7.42
C THR A 289 -27.93 -4.04 -8.14
N GLY A 290 -28.02 -4.31 -9.44
CA GLY A 290 -29.12 -3.89 -10.32
C GLY A 290 -28.98 -2.46 -10.86
N GLU A 291 -27.93 -1.73 -10.46
CA GLU A 291 -27.65 -0.36 -10.87
C GLU A 291 -26.26 -0.28 -11.50
N THR A 292 -26.15 0.36 -12.68
CA THR A 292 -24.90 0.46 -13.43
C THR A 292 -24.53 1.91 -13.66
N GLU A 293 -23.38 2.32 -13.14
CA GLU A 293 -22.75 3.61 -13.45
C GLU A 293 -21.94 3.47 -14.74
N TRP A 294 -22.52 3.92 -15.86
CA TRP A 294 -21.88 3.77 -17.16
C TRP A 294 -20.65 4.67 -17.28
N MET A 295 -19.55 4.10 -17.78
CA MET A 295 -18.32 4.84 -18.02
C MET A 295 -18.47 5.80 -19.21
N GLU A 296 -17.64 6.85 -19.24
CA GLU A 296 -17.61 7.79 -20.35
C GLU A 296 -17.17 7.09 -21.66
N PRO A 297 -17.89 7.34 -22.77
CA PRO A 297 -17.55 6.73 -24.05
C PRO A 297 -16.22 7.27 -24.58
N LEU A 298 -15.42 6.37 -25.13
CA LEU A 298 -14.14 6.65 -25.76
C LEU A 298 -14.26 7.17 -27.19
N GLU A 299 -15.34 6.82 -27.86
CA GLU A 299 -15.63 7.25 -29.23
C GLU A 299 -16.98 7.96 -29.29
N SER A 300 -17.08 8.96 -30.16
CA SER A 300 -18.33 9.68 -30.40
C SER A 300 -19.37 8.85 -31.16
N THR A 301 -18.94 7.79 -31.85
CA THR A 301 -19.82 6.87 -32.57
C THR A 301 -20.51 5.93 -31.58
N SER A 302 -21.84 5.77 -31.71
CA SER A 302 -22.60 4.87 -30.83
C SER A 302 -22.20 3.40 -31.01
N ALA A 303 -22.33 2.61 -29.94
CA ALA A 303 -22.03 1.17 -29.96
C ALA A 303 -22.80 0.41 -31.05
N VAL A 304 -24.06 0.79 -31.28
CA VAL A 304 -24.91 0.21 -32.31
C VAL A 304 -24.35 0.47 -33.72
N ASN A 305 -23.88 1.70 -33.98
CA ASN A 305 -23.29 2.05 -35.27
C ASN A 305 -21.94 1.36 -35.50
N LEU A 306 -21.10 1.27 -34.46
CA LEU A 306 -19.84 0.50 -34.52
C LEU A 306 -20.11 -0.99 -34.80
N THR A 307 -21.16 -1.56 -34.20
CA THR A 307 -21.55 -2.95 -34.43
C THR A 307 -22.06 -3.16 -35.86
N LYS A 308 -22.88 -2.26 -36.39
CA LYS A 308 -23.33 -2.31 -37.79
C LYS A 308 -22.17 -2.25 -38.77
N ALA A 309 -21.27 -1.28 -38.60
CA ALA A 309 -20.09 -1.13 -39.44
C ALA A 309 -19.23 -2.39 -39.42
N PHE A 310 -19.06 -3.01 -38.25
CA PHE A 310 -18.32 -4.27 -38.13
C PHE A 310 -18.98 -5.44 -38.88
N LEU A 311 -20.31 -5.56 -38.81
CA LEU A 311 -21.06 -6.57 -39.55
C LEU A 311 -20.95 -6.37 -41.07
N GLU A 312 -21.01 -5.12 -41.53
CA GLU A 312 -20.83 -4.74 -42.93
C GLU A 312 -19.40 -5.06 -43.42
N GLU A 313 -18.37 -4.73 -42.64
CA GLU A 313 -16.96 -5.07 -42.92
C GLU A 313 -16.77 -6.58 -43.14
N LEU A 314 -17.41 -7.42 -42.32
CA LEU A 314 -17.34 -8.88 -42.44
C LEU A 314 -18.04 -9.39 -43.69
N GLN A 315 -19.21 -8.84 -44.02
CA GLN A 315 -19.93 -9.19 -45.24
C GLN A 315 -19.13 -8.80 -46.49
N ASP A 316 -18.54 -7.62 -46.50
CA ASP A 316 -17.76 -7.15 -47.64
C ASP A 316 -16.45 -7.92 -47.79
N THR A 317 -15.78 -8.26 -46.69
CA THR A 317 -14.61 -9.15 -46.71
C THR A 317 -14.98 -10.53 -47.25
N ALA A 318 -16.15 -11.08 -46.88
CA ALA A 318 -16.64 -12.34 -47.40
C ALA A 318 -16.93 -12.28 -48.92
N LYS A 319 -17.52 -11.19 -49.40
CA LYS A 319 -17.74 -10.96 -50.85
C LYS A 319 -16.40 -10.83 -51.59
N ILE A 320 -15.45 -10.06 -51.06
CA ILE A 320 -14.12 -9.89 -51.67
C ILE A 320 -13.37 -11.23 -51.73
N LEU A 321 -13.44 -12.06 -50.68
CA LEU A 321 -12.82 -13.39 -50.69
C LEU A 321 -13.49 -14.36 -51.68
N GLN A 322 -14.81 -14.27 -51.85
CA GLN A 322 -15.54 -15.02 -52.86
C GLN A 322 -15.20 -14.55 -54.29
N ASP A 323 -15.02 -13.24 -54.49
CA ASP A 323 -14.64 -12.66 -55.80
C ASP A 323 -13.16 -12.89 -56.13
N ARG A 324 -12.27 -12.90 -55.13
CA ARG A 324 -10.82 -13.13 -55.30
C ARG A 324 -10.47 -14.61 -55.53
N ALA A 325 -11.38 -15.53 -55.20
CA ALA A 325 -11.30 -16.93 -55.66
C ALA A 325 -11.38 -17.04 -57.21
N ALA A 326 -11.73 -15.96 -57.92
CA ALA A 326 -11.76 -15.92 -59.38
C ALA A 326 -10.52 -15.28 -60.06
N LYS A 327 -9.62 -14.55 -59.36
CA LYS A 327 -8.34 -14.04 -59.91
C LYS A 327 -7.30 -13.72 -58.81
N PRO A 328 -6.00 -13.96 -59.05
CA PRO A 328 -4.97 -13.71 -58.05
C PRO A 328 -4.57 -12.23 -58.06
N ALA A 329 -4.42 -11.63 -56.87
CA ALA A 329 -3.68 -10.40 -56.72
C ALA A 329 -3.11 -10.28 -55.31
N GLU A 330 -2.00 -9.57 -55.24
CA GLU A 330 -0.99 -9.45 -54.18
C GLU A 330 -1.49 -8.77 -52.90
N THR A 331 -0.79 -9.05 -51.81
CA THR A 331 -1.01 -8.48 -50.46
C THR A 331 -0.03 -7.35 -50.20
N THR A 332 -0.54 -6.15 -49.97
CA THR A 332 0.19 -5.05 -49.35
C THR A 332 -0.55 -4.65 -48.08
N LYS A 333 0.10 -4.77 -46.92
CA LYS A 333 -0.42 -4.28 -45.63
C LYS A 333 -0.03 -2.81 -45.46
N PRO A 334 -0.90 -1.92 -44.95
CA PRO A 334 -0.46 -0.65 -44.41
C PRO A 334 -0.03 -0.85 -42.95
N GLU A 335 1.19 -0.45 -42.63
CA GLU A 335 1.68 -0.32 -41.26
C GLU A 335 1.23 1.05 -40.73
N THR A 336 0.37 1.06 -39.72
CA THR A 336 0.07 2.26 -38.93
C THR A 336 0.93 2.20 -37.68
N GLU A 337 1.78 3.21 -37.48
CA GLU A 337 2.69 3.32 -36.34
C GLU A 337 1.90 3.44 -35.02
N THR A 338 1.73 2.33 -34.30
CA THR A 338 1.31 2.36 -32.91
C THR A 338 2.49 2.72 -32.01
N PRO A 339 2.29 3.52 -30.94
CA PRO A 339 3.34 3.79 -29.97
C PRO A 339 3.95 2.48 -29.45
N ILE A 340 5.27 2.42 -29.35
CA ILE A 340 6.06 1.21 -29.02
C ILE A 340 5.51 0.46 -27.80
N PHE A 341 4.91 1.15 -26.84
CA PHE A 341 4.33 0.56 -25.62
C PHE A 341 2.97 -0.13 -25.82
N ASN A 342 2.10 0.36 -26.72
CA ASN A 342 0.83 -0.31 -27.02
C ASN A 342 1.05 -1.65 -27.72
N SER A 343 2.17 -1.79 -28.45
CA SER A 343 2.52 -3.03 -29.15
C SER A 343 2.88 -4.21 -28.24
N ILE A 344 3.20 -3.98 -26.95
CA ILE A 344 3.77 -5.02 -26.08
C ILE A 344 2.70 -6.05 -25.65
N LEU A 345 1.43 -5.64 -25.58
CA LEU A 345 0.31 -6.48 -25.11
C LEU A 345 -0.79 -6.72 -26.15
N GLU A 346 -0.84 -5.95 -27.24
CA GLU A 346 -1.90 -6.10 -28.24
C GLU A 346 -1.80 -7.45 -28.97
N ARG A 347 -2.79 -8.30 -28.71
CA ARG A 347 -2.96 -9.57 -29.41
C ARG A 347 -3.62 -9.31 -30.77
N GLY A 348 -2.93 -9.70 -31.85
CA GLY A 348 -3.38 -9.44 -33.22
C GLY A 348 -4.39 -10.45 -33.78
N ASP A 349 -4.57 -11.60 -33.14
CA ASP A 349 -5.43 -12.70 -33.60
C ASP A 349 -6.78 -12.74 -32.87
N LEU A 350 -7.42 -11.58 -32.68
CA LEU A 350 -8.74 -11.49 -32.06
C LEU A 350 -9.82 -12.17 -32.92
N ASP A 351 -10.60 -13.05 -32.31
CA ASP A 351 -11.78 -13.63 -32.97
C ASP A 351 -12.96 -12.65 -33.04
N PHE A 352 -14.06 -13.09 -33.66
CA PHE A 352 -15.25 -12.26 -33.81
C PHE A 352 -15.82 -11.73 -32.49
N VAL A 353 -15.87 -12.57 -31.46
CA VAL A 353 -16.46 -12.21 -30.17
C VAL A 353 -15.58 -11.18 -29.46
N GLU A 354 -14.27 -11.35 -29.56
CA GLU A 354 -13.27 -10.44 -28.99
C GLU A 354 -13.25 -9.09 -29.71
N GLN A 355 -13.36 -9.11 -31.04
CA GLN A 355 -13.48 -7.89 -31.86
C GLN A 355 -14.78 -7.14 -31.61
N LEU A 356 -15.88 -7.86 -31.36
CA LEU A 356 -17.15 -7.25 -30.98
C LEU A 356 -17.05 -6.60 -29.60
N TRP A 357 -16.43 -7.27 -28.63
CA TRP A 357 -16.15 -6.71 -27.31
C TRP A 357 -15.34 -5.39 -27.39
N VAL A 358 -14.24 -5.39 -28.14
CA VAL A 358 -13.37 -4.21 -28.30
C VAL A 358 -14.13 -3.01 -28.87
N ARG A 359 -15.08 -3.23 -29.78
CA ARG A 359 -15.92 -2.16 -30.34
C ARG A 359 -17.01 -1.71 -29.38
N MET A 360 -17.74 -2.65 -28.78
CA MET A 360 -18.84 -2.32 -27.87
C MET A 360 -18.35 -1.57 -26.62
N ARG A 361 -17.25 -2.02 -25.99
CA ARG A 361 -16.76 -1.41 -24.74
C ARG A 361 -16.39 0.07 -24.86
N LYS A 362 -16.13 0.56 -26.08
CA LYS A 362 -15.73 1.94 -26.31
C LYS A 362 -16.90 2.92 -26.30
N SER A 363 -18.13 2.46 -26.50
CA SER A 363 -19.26 3.34 -26.76
C SER A 363 -20.58 2.93 -26.11
N VAL A 364 -20.62 1.80 -25.39
CA VAL A 364 -21.81 1.39 -24.63
C VAL A 364 -21.98 2.35 -23.44
N THR A 365 -23.12 3.04 -23.39
CA THR A 365 -23.47 3.96 -22.29
C THR A 365 -24.83 3.64 -21.68
N SER A 366 -25.48 2.56 -22.11
CA SER A 366 -26.77 2.12 -21.60
C SER A 366 -27.02 0.62 -21.79
N TYR A 367 -27.96 0.07 -21.00
CA TYR A 367 -28.45 -1.31 -21.19
C TYR A 367 -29.05 -1.52 -22.59
N GLN A 368 -29.71 -0.48 -23.14
CA GLN A 368 -30.36 -0.54 -24.45
C GLN A 368 -29.33 -0.72 -25.57
N ASP A 369 -28.17 -0.06 -25.47
CA ASP A 369 -27.09 -0.24 -26.45
C ASP A 369 -26.63 -1.70 -26.54
N ILE A 370 -26.49 -2.36 -25.38
CA ILE A 370 -26.09 -3.77 -25.33
C ILE A 370 -27.15 -4.64 -26.01
N GLY A 371 -28.42 -4.43 -25.65
CA GLY A 371 -29.55 -5.15 -26.23
C GLY A 371 -29.63 -5.00 -27.75
N ASP A 372 -29.50 -3.78 -28.25
CA ASP A 372 -29.58 -3.48 -29.68
C ASP A 372 -28.39 -4.03 -30.46
N CYS A 373 -27.17 -3.94 -29.92
CA CYS A 373 -25.98 -4.54 -30.53
C CYS A 373 -26.10 -6.07 -30.62
N LEU A 374 -26.49 -6.74 -29.53
CA LEU A 374 -26.66 -8.19 -29.52
C LEU A 374 -27.82 -8.63 -30.42
N LYS A 375 -28.88 -7.83 -30.54
CA LYS A 375 -29.98 -8.10 -31.47
C LYS A 375 -29.49 -8.09 -32.92
N LEU A 376 -28.71 -7.09 -33.32
CA LEU A 376 -28.13 -7.04 -34.67
C LEU A 376 -27.27 -8.27 -34.97
N VAL A 377 -26.40 -8.65 -34.02
CA VAL A 377 -25.52 -9.83 -34.19
C VAL A 377 -26.32 -11.12 -34.26
N THR A 378 -27.31 -11.32 -33.39
CA THR A 378 -28.13 -12.53 -33.38
C THR A 378 -29.02 -12.65 -34.62
N GLU A 379 -29.54 -11.54 -35.14
CA GLU A 379 -30.28 -11.51 -36.41
C GLU A 379 -29.36 -11.86 -37.60
N ALA A 380 -28.18 -11.23 -37.69
CA ALA A 380 -27.21 -11.52 -38.75
C ALA A 380 -26.76 -13.00 -38.74
N LEU A 381 -26.58 -13.61 -37.57
CA LEU A 381 -26.31 -15.04 -37.44
C LEU A 381 -27.51 -15.89 -37.87
N ARG A 382 -28.73 -15.53 -37.45
CA ARG A 382 -29.97 -16.28 -37.73
C ARG A 382 -30.31 -16.32 -39.21
N TYR A 383 -30.14 -15.20 -39.92
CA TYR A 383 -30.37 -15.16 -41.36
C TYR A 383 -29.18 -15.70 -42.18
N GLY A 384 -28.06 -16.01 -41.52
CA GLY A 384 -26.87 -16.57 -42.16
C GLY A 384 -26.07 -15.53 -42.96
N ASP A 385 -26.28 -14.23 -42.66
CA ASP A 385 -25.60 -13.10 -43.31
C ASP A 385 -24.11 -13.09 -43.01
N ILE A 386 -23.72 -13.64 -41.85
CA ILE A 386 -22.33 -13.79 -41.42
C ILE A 386 -22.01 -15.23 -41.01
N LYS A 387 -20.75 -15.64 -41.22
CA LYS A 387 -20.17 -16.89 -40.70
C LYS A 387 -18.83 -16.57 -40.02
N PRO A 388 -18.87 -15.90 -38.87
CA PRO A 388 -17.66 -15.42 -38.20
C PRO A 388 -16.81 -16.59 -37.72
N TRP A 389 -15.51 -16.39 -37.54
CA TRP A 389 -14.62 -17.37 -36.90
C TRP A 389 -14.49 -17.10 -35.41
N ILE A 390 -14.38 -18.17 -34.61
CA ILE A 390 -14.19 -18.13 -33.15
C ILE A 390 -13.10 -19.11 -32.70
N HIS A 391 -12.44 -18.80 -31.58
CA HIS A 391 -11.52 -19.73 -30.95
C HIS A 391 -12.25 -20.98 -30.41
N ARG A 392 -11.55 -22.14 -30.42
CA ARG A 392 -12.13 -23.45 -30.06
C ARG A 392 -12.49 -23.58 -28.58
N ASP A 393 -11.84 -22.83 -27.72
CA ASP A 393 -11.94 -22.87 -26.26
C ASP A 393 -12.90 -21.81 -25.71
N SER A 394 -13.54 -21.00 -26.56
CA SER A 394 -14.52 -19.99 -26.12
C SER A 394 -15.81 -20.66 -25.60
N SER A 395 -16.17 -20.36 -24.35
CA SER A 395 -17.33 -20.97 -23.67
C SER A 395 -18.50 -20.00 -23.46
N SER A 396 -18.36 -18.74 -23.86
CA SER A 396 -19.41 -17.72 -23.78
C SER A 396 -20.69 -18.12 -24.51
N SER A 397 -21.80 -17.55 -24.04
CA SER A 397 -23.13 -17.76 -24.61
C SER A 397 -23.19 -17.37 -26.09
N LEU A 398 -22.54 -16.26 -26.47
CA LEU A 398 -22.46 -15.84 -27.87
C LEU A 398 -21.65 -16.82 -28.73
N SER A 399 -20.54 -17.35 -28.20
CA SER A 399 -19.74 -18.37 -28.92
C SER A 399 -20.56 -19.63 -29.21
N LYS A 400 -21.39 -20.08 -28.25
CA LYS A 400 -22.30 -21.21 -28.45
C LYS A 400 -23.34 -20.95 -29.54
N LEU A 401 -23.90 -19.74 -29.60
CA LEU A 401 -24.84 -19.33 -30.65
C LEU A 401 -24.19 -19.30 -32.04
N ILE A 402 -22.92 -18.87 -32.13
CA ILE A 402 -22.16 -18.90 -33.38
C ILE A 402 -21.92 -20.34 -33.83
N LEU A 403 -21.58 -21.26 -32.93
CA LEU A 403 -21.43 -22.68 -33.28
C LEU A 403 -22.74 -23.28 -33.79
N GLN A 404 -23.86 -22.94 -33.14
CA GLN A 404 -25.20 -23.35 -33.56
C GLN A 404 -25.59 -22.79 -34.94
N SER A 405 -25.17 -21.56 -35.27
CA SER A 405 -25.48 -20.93 -36.57
C SER A 405 -24.88 -21.69 -37.75
N TYR A 406 -23.70 -22.29 -37.57
CA TYR A 406 -23.08 -23.12 -38.62
C TYR A 406 -23.93 -24.33 -39.01
N HIS A 407 -24.78 -24.82 -38.10
CA HIS A 407 -25.70 -25.91 -38.31
C HIS A 407 -27.12 -25.45 -38.70
N GLN A 408 -27.34 -24.14 -38.92
CA GLN A 408 -28.63 -23.54 -39.23
C GLN A 408 -29.73 -23.80 -38.19
N GLN A 409 -29.33 -24.06 -36.93
CA GLN A 409 -30.22 -24.33 -35.80
C GLN A 409 -29.86 -23.39 -34.64
N ILE A 410 -30.24 -22.11 -34.76
CA ILE A 410 -30.01 -21.14 -33.69
C ILE A 410 -31.21 -21.14 -32.75
N ASP A 411 -30.94 -21.40 -31.47
CA ASP A 411 -31.96 -21.29 -30.43
C ASP A 411 -32.46 -19.85 -30.27
N HIS A 412 -33.74 -19.69 -29.89
CA HIS A 412 -34.27 -18.36 -29.61
C HIS A 412 -33.64 -17.80 -28.32
N VAL A 413 -32.82 -16.75 -28.47
CA VAL A 413 -32.24 -16.02 -27.33
C VAL A 413 -33.19 -14.91 -26.90
N SER A 414 -33.68 -14.97 -25.66
CA SER A 414 -34.43 -13.86 -25.08
C SER A 414 -33.47 -12.81 -24.54
N LEU A 415 -33.31 -11.69 -25.25
CA LEU A 415 -32.49 -10.54 -24.82
C LEU A 415 -33.26 -9.67 -23.81
N THR A 416 -33.73 -10.29 -22.74
CA THR A 416 -34.50 -9.64 -21.66
C THR A 416 -33.86 -9.92 -20.29
N GLY A 417 -34.21 -9.07 -19.30
CA GLY A 417 -33.65 -9.16 -17.95
C GLY A 417 -32.15 -8.91 -17.94
N VAL A 418 -31.39 -9.72 -17.20
CA VAL A 418 -29.93 -9.57 -17.08
C VAL A 418 -29.14 -10.20 -18.22
N THR A 419 -29.80 -10.93 -19.13
CA THR A 419 -29.16 -11.74 -20.18
C THR A 419 -28.20 -10.94 -21.08
N PRO A 420 -28.55 -9.74 -21.59
CA PRO A 420 -27.63 -8.97 -22.44
C PRO A 420 -26.33 -8.58 -21.73
N VAL A 421 -26.43 -8.18 -20.47
CA VAL A 421 -25.27 -7.80 -19.64
C VAL A 421 -24.41 -9.02 -19.33
N HIS A 422 -25.03 -10.16 -19.02
CA HIS A 422 -24.31 -11.44 -18.88
C HIS A 422 -23.51 -11.81 -20.12
N MET A 423 -24.13 -11.73 -21.30
CA MET A 423 -23.45 -12.03 -22.56
C MET A 423 -22.26 -11.10 -22.78
N LEU A 424 -22.44 -9.78 -22.57
CA LEU A 424 -21.34 -8.82 -22.74
C LEU A 424 -20.20 -9.05 -21.75
N LEU A 425 -20.52 -9.35 -20.49
CA LEU A 425 -19.54 -9.67 -19.45
C LEU A 425 -18.73 -10.93 -19.81
N GLU A 426 -19.39 -11.99 -20.29
CA GLU A 426 -18.71 -13.22 -20.74
C GLU A 426 -17.73 -12.94 -21.90
N MET A 427 -18.10 -12.05 -22.83
CA MET A 427 -17.24 -11.69 -23.96
C MET A 427 -15.92 -11.04 -23.50
N GLY A 428 -16.02 -10.06 -22.60
CA GLY A 428 -14.82 -9.40 -22.08
C GLY A 428 -13.99 -10.30 -21.17
N LEU A 429 -14.62 -11.17 -20.36
CA LEU A 429 -13.92 -12.20 -19.59
C LEU A 429 -13.10 -13.15 -20.49
N ASP A 430 -13.71 -13.65 -21.57
CA ASP A 430 -13.03 -14.54 -22.53
C ASP A 430 -11.84 -13.84 -23.20
N LYS A 431 -12.03 -12.61 -23.67
CA LYS A 431 -10.98 -11.81 -24.31
C LYS A 431 -9.82 -11.55 -23.35
N MET A 432 -10.12 -10.99 -22.17
CA MET A 432 -9.10 -10.62 -21.19
C MET A 432 -8.32 -11.83 -20.69
N ARG A 433 -8.98 -12.97 -20.42
CA ARG A 433 -8.29 -14.22 -20.07
C ARG A 433 -7.22 -14.59 -21.10
N LYS A 434 -7.55 -14.52 -22.40
CA LYS A 434 -6.61 -14.82 -23.47
C LYS A 434 -5.47 -13.81 -23.57
N ASP A 435 -5.72 -12.53 -23.28
CA ASP A 435 -4.66 -11.52 -23.26
C ASP A 435 -3.67 -11.76 -22.11
N TYR A 436 -4.15 -12.07 -20.90
CA TYR A 436 -3.28 -12.44 -19.78
C TYR A 436 -2.50 -13.72 -20.07
N ILE A 437 -3.13 -14.73 -20.68
CA ILE A 437 -2.44 -15.95 -21.12
C ILE A 437 -1.36 -15.61 -22.14
N ASN A 438 -1.69 -14.82 -23.17
CA ASN A 438 -0.77 -14.46 -24.24
C ASN A 438 0.49 -13.80 -23.67
N TYR A 439 0.34 -12.87 -22.72
CA TYR A 439 1.49 -12.25 -22.09
C TYR A 439 2.23 -13.22 -21.16
N LEU A 440 1.56 -13.78 -20.15
CA LEU A 440 2.22 -14.54 -19.08
C LEU A 440 2.85 -15.84 -19.59
N ILE A 441 2.21 -16.52 -20.54
CA ILE A 441 2.75 -17.72 -21.18
C ILE A 441 3.71 -17.35 -22.30
N GLY A 442 3.40 -16.32 -23.12
CA GLY A 442 4.27 -15.89 -24.22
C GLY A 442 5.61 -15.31 -23.76
N LYS A 443 5.67 -14.73 -22.55
CA LYS A 443 6.91 -14.34 -21.87
C LYS A 443 7.52 -15.43 -21.00
N GLU A 444 6.97 -16.65 -21.03
CA GLU A 444 7.40 -17.82 -20.27
C GLU A 444 7.39 -17.63 -18.74
N LEU A 445 6.72 -16.59 -18.22
CA LEU A 445 6.69 -16.26 -16.80
C LEU A 445 5.93 -17.29 -15.95
N THR A 446 5.06 -18.09 -16.58
CA THR A 446 4.32 -19.16 -15.93
C THR A 446 3.82 -20.21 -16.93
N THR A 447 3.04 -21.19 -16.45
CA THR A 447 2.41 -22.22 -17.29
C THR A 447 0.89 -22.18 -17.13
N LEU A 448 0.15 -22.73 -18.09
CA LEU A 448 -1.32 -22.87 -18.00
C LEU A 448 -1.76 -23.62 -16.74
N ASN A 449 -0.97 -24.61 -16.29
CA ASN A 449 -1.26 -25.35 -15.06
C ASN A 449 -1.24 -24.44 -13.83
N HIS A 450 -0.34 -23.46 -13.75
CA HIS A 450 -0.31 -22.50 -12.64
C HIS A 450 -1.42 -21.45 -12.76
N LEU A 451 -1.94 -21.19 -13.98
CA LEU A 451 -3.05 -20.28 -14.22
C LEU A 451 -4.43 -20.91 -14.05
N CYS A 452 -4.55 -22.24 -13.93
CA CYS A 452 -5.84 -22.95 -13.92
C CYS A 452 -6.85 -22.39 -12.90
N TYR A 453 -6.39 -21.96 -11.72
CA TYR A 453 -7.22 -21.32 -10.71
C TYR A 453 -7.88 -20.04 -11.24
N TYR A 454 -7.09 -19.18 -11.87
CA TYR A 454 -7.52 -17.88 -12.38
C TYR A 454 -8.37 -17.98 -13.65
N LEU A 455 -8.15 -19.02 -14.43
CA LEU A 455 -8.82 -19.24 -15.71
C LEU A 455 -10.08 -20.12 -15.60
N ASN A 456 -10.43 -20.59 -14.41
CA ASN A 456 -11.58 -21.46 -14.22
C ASN A 456 -12.90 -20.70 -14.48
N THR A 457 -13.65 -21.17 -15.47
CA THR A 457 -14.96 -20.61 -15.88
C THR A 457 -16.16 -21.27 -15.21
N GLU A 458 -15.95 -22.31 -14.39
CA GLU A 458 -17.02 -23.02 -13.68
C GLU A 458 -17.51 -22.28 -12.43
N VAL A 459 -16.74 -21.28 -11.97
CA VAL A 459 -17.15 -20.40 -10.87
C VAL A 459 -18.06 -19.28 -11.39
N ASP A 460 -18.78 -18.63 -10.48
CA ASP A 460 -19.67 -17.53 -10.84
C ASP A 460 -18.91 -16.35 -11.46
N LEU A 461 -19.62 -15.52 -12.23
CA LEU A 461 -19.00 -14.43 -12.98
C LEU A 461 -18.34 -13.37 -12.09
N GLN A 462 -18.84 -13.16 -10.86
CA GLN A 462 -18.23 -12.19 -9.94
C GLN A 462 -16.86 -12.69 -9.52
N GLU A 463 -16.76 -13.96 -9.15
CA GLU A 463 -15.48 -14.60 -8.81
C GLU A 463 -14.52 -14.63 -10.03
N GLN A 464 -15.03 -14.84 -11.25
CA GLN A 464 -14.20 -14.74 -12.46
C GLN A 464 -13.59 -13.35 -12.64
N VAL A 465 -14.37 -12.28 -12.42
CA VAL A 465 -13.88 -10.89 -12.48
C VAL A 465 -12.84 -10.62 -11.39
N ILE A 466 -13.07 -11.07 -10.16
CA ILE A 466 -12.11 -10.91 -9.05
C ILE A 466 -10.79 -11.63 -9.38
N ARG A 467 -10.84 -12.82 -9.97
CA ARG A 467 -9.63 -13.55 -10.40
C ARG A 467 -8.89 -12.86 -11.52
N LEU A 468 -9.59 -12.26 -12.49
CA LEU A 468 -8.94 -11.43 -13.50
C LEU A 468 -8.32 -10.18 -12.90
N ARG A 469 -8.96 -9.54 -11.92
CA ARG A 469 -8.37 -8.40 -11.21
C ARG A 469 -7.06 -8.78 -10.52
N LYS A 470 -7.00 -9.94 -9.88
CA LYS A 470 -5.75 -10.50 -9.32
C LYS A 470 -4.66 -10.72 -10.37
N LEU A 471 -5.01 -11.23 -11.55
CA LEU A 471 -4.05 -11.39 -12.66
C LEU A 471 -3.57 -10.04 -13.21
N HIS A 472 -4.46 -9.06 -13.29
CA HIS A 472 -4.13 -7.71 -13.75
C HIS A 472 -3.11 -7.05 -12.83
N HIS A 473 -3.39 -7.07 -11.52
CA HIS A 473 -2.50 -6.48 -10.52
C HIS A 473 -1.14 -7.18 -10.47
N LEU A 474 -1.12 -8.52 -10.57
CA LEU A 474 0.13 -9.26 -10.79
C LEU A 474 0.88 -8.73 -12.01
N LEU A 475 0.19 -8.52 -13.13
CA LEU A 475 0.83 -8.07 -14.35
C LEU A 475 1.40 -6.65 -14.23
N GLU A 476 0.73 -5.74 -13.53
CA GLU A 476 1.27 -4.41 -13.20
C GLU A 476 2.52 -4.50 -12.32
N ILE A 477 2.54 -5.39 -11.34
CA ILE A 477 3.72 -5.65 -10.51
C ILE A 477 4.92 -6.09 -11.37
N ILE A 478 4.70 -7.07 -12.26
CA ILE A 478 5.74 -7.60 -13.14
C ILE A 478 6.22 -6.53 -14.12
N LEU A 479 5.29 -5.82 -14.75
CA LEU A 479 5.65 -4.79 -15.73
C LEU A 479 6.41 -3.67 -15.06
N THR A 480 5.95 -3.16 -13.91
CA THR A 480 6.66 -2.14 -13.13
C THR A 480 8.10 -2.55 -12.83
N CYS A 481 8.30 -3.79 -12.37
CA CYS A 481 9.64 -4.30 -12.09
C CYS A 481 10.49 -4.51 -13.35
N SER A 482 9.88 -4.88 -14.47
CA SER A 482 10.60 -5.11 -15.73
C SER A 482 10.98 -3.80 -16.43
N THR A 483 10.08 -2.81 -16.46
CA THR A 483 10.25 -1.56 -17.21
C THR A 483 11.08 -0.56 -16.44
N PHE A 484 10.80 -0.37 -15.14
CA PHE A 484 11.49 0.63 -14.33
C PHE A 484 12.76 0.10 -13.71
N LEU A 485 12.75 -1.13 -13.16
CA LEU A 485 13.92 -1.70 -12.49
C LEU A 485 14.81 -2.53 -13.42
N GLY A 486 14.36 -2.85 -14.64
CA GLY A 486 15.11 -3.66 -15.59
C GLY A 486 15.42 -5.07 -15.07
N LEU A 487 14.54 -5.64 -14.24
CA LEU A 487 14.83 -6.92 -13.59
C LEU A 487 14.98 -8.06 -14.61
N PRO A 488 15.96 -8.97 -14.43
CA PRO A 488 16.15 -10.08 -15.33
C PRO A 488 15.03 -11.12 -15.19
N TYR A 489 14.87 -11.93 -16.23
CA TYR A 489 13.81 -12.94 -16.33
C TYR A 489 13.71 -13.87 -15.11
N ASP A 490 14.83 -14.34 -14.54
CA ASP A 490 14.81 -15.24 -13.38
C ASP A 490 14.13 -14.60 -12.16
N ARG A 491 14.30 -13.30 -11.98
CA ARG A 491 13.66 -12.52 -10.90
C ARG A 491 12.18 -12.30 -11.19
N LEU A 492 11.82 -11.94 -12.41
CA LEU A 492 10.44 -11.73 -12.84
C LEU A 492 9.62 -13.03 -12.76
N PHE A 493 10.22 -14.15 -13.15
CA PHE A 493 9.60 -15.48 -13.02
C PHE A 493 9.32 -15.80 -11.55
N HIS A 494 10.32 -15.66 -10.67
CA HIS A 494 10.14 -15.91 -9.23
C HIS A 494 9.06 -15.00 -8.62
N LEU A 495 9.06 -13.71 -8.97
CA LEU A 495 8.05 -12.76 -8.52
C LEU A 495 6.65 -13.17 -8.99
N THR A 496 6.52 -13.57 -10.26
CA THR A 496 5.26 -14.06 -10.84
C THR A 496 4.73 -15.26 -10.05
N GLN A 497 5.57 -16.25 -9.75
CA GLN A 497 5.17 -17.41 -8.96
C GLN A 497 4.76 -17.03 -7.54
N SER A 498 5.44 -16.08 -6.92
CA SER A 498 5.07 -15.55 -5.59
C SER A 498 3.70 -14.89 -5.60
N CYS A 499 3.42 -14.03 -6.58
CA CYS A 499 2.13 -13.36 -6.72
C CYS A 499 0.99 -14.36 -6.99
N LEU A 500 1.21 -15.32 -7.91
CA LEU A 500 0.23 -16.38 -8.19
C LEU A 500 -0.08 -17.22 -6.94
N GLN A 501 0.94 -17.56 -6.16
CA GLN A 501 0.71 -18.35 -4.94
C GLN A 501 -0.06 -17.54 -3.89
N HIS A 502 0.27 -16.26 -3.71
CA HIS A 502 -0.41 -15.38 -2.77
C HIS A 502 -1.89 -15.19 -3.13
N TYR A 503 -2.19 -14.76 -4.36
CA TYR A 503 -3.56 -14.45 -4.76
C TYR A 503 -4.46 -15.67 -4.92
N LYS A 504 -3.89 -16.88 -4.93
CA LYS A 504 -4.64 -18.13 -4.85
C LYS A 504 -5.20 -18.39 -3.44
N THR A 505 -4.54 -17.90 -2.40
CA THR A 505 -4.91 -18.17 -0.99
C THR A 505 -5.51 -16.97 -0.27
N TYR A 506 -5.15 -15.75 -0.68
CA TYR A 506 -5.57 -14.52 -0.04
C TYR A 506 -6.58 -13.74 -0.91
N PRO A 507 -7.42 -12.88 -0.31
CA PRO A 507 -8.27 -11.97 -1.07
C PRO A 507 -7.43 -11.00 -1.91
N TYR A 508 -8.10 -10.27 -2.80
CA TYR A 508 -7.44 -9.19 -3.51
C TYR A 508 -7.09 -8.06 -2.53
N ASP A 509 -5.84 -7.60 -2.58
CA ASP A 509 -5.31 -6.55 -1.70
C ASP A 509 -4.16 -5.83 -2.43
N GLU A 510 -4.35 -4.54 -2.71
CA GLU A 510 -3.35 -3.65 -3.32
C GLU A 510 -2.34 -3.12 -2.30
N GLU A 511 -2.69 -3.15 -1.02
CA GLU A 511 -1.82 -2.73 0.08
C GLU A 511 -0.76 -3.80 0.41
N HIS A 512 -0.91 -5.00 -0.14
CA HIS A 512 0.03 -6.09 0.07
C HIS A 512 1.41 -5.78 -0.54
N GLU A 513 2.44 -5.78 0.31
CA GLU A 513 3.83 -5.60 -0.08
C GLU A 513 4.49 -6.95 -0.42
N PHE A 514 4.81 -7.15 -1.70
CA PHE A 514 5.56 -8.32 -2.16
C PHE A 514 7.06 -8.15 -1.90
N LYS A 515 7.71 -9.22 -1.40
CA LYS A 515 9.15 -9.20 -1.09
C LYS A 515 9.94 -10.07 -2.04
N LEU A 516 10.98 -9.50 -2.65
CA LEU A 516 11.87 -10.22 -3.57
C LEU A 516 13.33 -10.04 -3.19
N GLN A 517 14.01 -11.16 -2.91
CA GLN A 517 15.46 -11.15 -2.67
C GLN A 517 16.20 -10.90 -3.99
N ILE A 518 17.10 -9.90 -3.96
CA ILE A 518 17.88 -9.48 -5.13
C ILE A 518 19.36 -9.36 -4.80
N LYS A 519 20.20 -9.53 -5.83
CA LYS A 519 21.62 -9.22 -5.71
C LYS A 519 21.81 -7.70 -5.84
N PRO A 520 22.54 -7.03 -4.93
CA PRO A 520 22.80 -5.59 -5.03
C PRO A 520 23.33 -5.15 -6.41
N ALA A 521 24.15 -5.98 -7.05
CA ALA A 521 24.72 -5.71 -8.36
C ALA A 521 23.68 -5.48 -9.48
N LEU A 522 22.46 -6.04 -9.36
CA LEU A 522 21.41 -5.88 -10.38
C LEU A 522 20.77 -4.49 -10.36
N ILE A 523 20.78 -3.83 -9.20
CA ILE A 523 20.13 -2.54 -8.94
C ILE A 523 21.14 -1.46 -8.56
N GLY A 524 22.45 -1.71 -8.75
CA GLY A 524 23.54 -0.83 -8.33
C GLY A 524 23.36 0.63 -8.79
N HIS A 525 22.87 0.81 -10.01
CA HIS A 525 22.67 2.12 -10.61
C HIS A 525 21.60 2.97 -9.92
N PHE A 526 20.67 2.37 -9.17
CA PHE A 526 19.63 3.10 -8.45
C PHE A 526 20.05 3.61 -7.07
N TYR A 527 21.07 3.02 -6.44
CA TYR A 527 21.37 3.36 -5.04
C TYR A 527 22.82 3.79 -4.82
N GLN A 528 23.75 3.50 -5.73
CA GLN A 528 25.17 3.81 -5.51
C GLN A 528 25.49 5.31 -5.49
N LYS A 529 24.65 6.14 -6.10
CA LYS A 529 24.79 7.60 -6.15
C LYS A 529 23.67 8.34 -5.42
N GLU A 530 22.64 7.62 -5.02
CA GLU A 530 21.48 8.18 -4.34
C GLU A 530 21.69 8.19 -2.83
N GLN A 531 20.89 9.01 -2.15
CA GLN A 531 20.85 9.02 -0.69
C GLN A 531 19.81 8.02 -0.18
N PRO A 532 20.09 7.34 0.93
CA PRO A 532 19.11 6.47 1.55
C PRO A 532 17.99 7.30 2.20
N ALA A 533 16.74 6.87 2.01
CA ALA A 533 15.58 7.40 2.74
C ALA A 533 15.69 7.08 4.25
N LEU A 534 16.27 5.91 4.56
CA LEU A 534 16.60 5.50 5.92
C LEU A 534 17.96 4.81 5.92
N TRP A 535 18.86 5.22 6.80
CA TRP A 535 20.13 4.56 7.05
C TRP A 535 20.27 4.31 8.54
N GLY A 536 20.70 3.11 8.93
CA GLY A 536 20.79 2.73 10.34
C GLY A 536 21.98 1.84 10.62
N VAL A 537 22.62 2.05 11.77
CA VAL A 537 23.66 1.18 12.30
C VAL A 537 23.32 0.78 13.72
N GLU A 538 23.50 -0.48 14.04
CA GLU A 538 23.23 -1.11 15.32
C GLU A 538 24.50 -1.78 15.83
N VAL A 539 24.87 -1.47 17.07
CA VAL A 539 25.89 -2.17 17.84
C VAL A 539 25.19 -3.01 18.89
N SER A 540 25.43 -4.33 18.90
CA SER A 540 24.85 -5.23 19.88
C SER A 540 25.90 -6.04 20.64
N SER A 541 25.54 -6.44 21.87
CA SER A 541 26.32 -7.35 22.71
C SER A 541 25.41 -8.23 23.57
N GLY A 542 25.93 -9.38 24.02
CA GLY A 542 25.13 -10.40 24.70
C GLY A 542 24.49 -11.41 23.75
N HIS A 543 23.61 -12.27 24.26
CA HIS A 543 23.01 -13.36 23.50
C HIS A 543 21.53 -13.55 23.87
N GLY A 544 20.72 -13.94 22.88
CA GLY A 544 19.32 -14.28 23.04
C GLY A 544 18.48 -13.14 23.63
N PRO A 545 17.55 -13.42 24.56
CA PRO A 545 16.63 -12.40 25.08
C PRO A 545 17.33 -11.33 25.94
N ARG A 546 18.59 -11.56 26.35
CA ARG A 546 19.42 -10.61 27.09
C ARG A 546 20.32 -9.75 26.22
N GLU A 547 20.28 -9.91 24.89
CA GLU A 547 21.03 -9.05 23.96
C GLU A 547 20.64 -7.58 24.17
N VAL A 548 21.66 -6.73 24.29
CA VAL A 548 21.53 -5.28 24.41
C VAL A 548 22.07 -4.62 23.16
N ARG A 549 21.44 -3.53 22.75
CA ARG A 549 21.65 -2.83 21.48
C ARG A 549 21.74 -1.32 21.69
N THR A 550 22.56 -0.69 20.87
CA THR A 550 22.64 0.76 20.70
C THR A 550 22.64 1.05 19.21
N SER A 551 21.64 1.78 18.73
CA SER A 551 21.49 2.09 17.29
C SER A 551 21.45 3.58 17.02
N LEU A 552 21.97 3.96 15.86
CA LEU A 552 21.77 5.27 15.23
C LEU A 552 20.96 5.05 13.95
N GLN A 553 19.98 5.92 13.72
CA GLN A 553 19.19 5.98 12.50
C GLN A 553 19.19 7.41 11.96
N LEU A 554 19.32 7.51 10.65
CA LEU A 554 19.30 8.73 9.87
C LEU A 554 18.18 8.57 8.84
N SER A 555 17.24 9.50 8.82
CA SER A 555 16.10 9.47 7.91
C SER A 555 15.83 10.83 7.29
N ASP A 556 15.23 10.83 6.11
CA ASP A 556 14.73 12.02 5.43
C ASP A 556 13.48 12.62 6.12
N THR A 557 12.77 11.80 6.89
CA THR A 557 11.53 12.13 7.61
C THR A 557 11.67 11.85 9.10
N PRO A 558 10.95 12.57 9.98
CA PRO A 558 11.02 12.33 11.41
C PRO A 558 10.44 10.96 11.79
N MET A 559 11.17 10.18 12.59
CA MET A 559 10.74 8.85 13.07
C MET A 559 9.75 8.92 14.25
N VAL A 560 9.23 10.12 14.55
CA VAL A 560 8.34 10.41 15.68
C VAL A 560 7.15 11.25 15.21
N ASP A 561 5.97 10.89 15.70
CA ASP A 561 4.67 11.41 15.27
C ASP A 561 4.09 12.51 16.19
N HIS A 562 4.65 12.65 17.40
CA HIS A 562 4.14 13.51 18.47
C HIS A 562 5.03 14.72 18.76
N VAL A 563 6.11 14.89 18.00
CA VAL A 563 7.00 16.05 18.09
C VAL A 563 7.01 16.74 16.74
N ILE A 564 6.71 18.03 16.75
CA ILE A 564 6.84 18.91 15.60
C ILE A 564 8.23 19.53 15.66
N PHE A 565 9.02 19.33 14.61
CA PHE A 565 10.30 20.01 14.45
C PHE A 565 10.04 21.32 13.70
N GLU A 566 10.40 22.45 14.29
CA GLU A 566 10.39 23.73 13.58
C GLU A 566 11.46 23.69 12.49
N THR A 567 11.03 23.63 11.23
CA THR A 567 11.91 23.76 10.07
C THR A 567 11.99 25.22 9.68
N ASP A 568 13.06 25.90 10.11
CA ASP A 568 13.38 27.29 9.72
C ASP A 568 13.93 27.38 8.28
N TYR A 569 13.25 26.78 7.30
CA TYR A 569 13.62 26.91 5.89
C TYR A 569 12.51 27.61 5.09
N PRO A 570 12.78 28.77 4.45
CA PRO A 570 11.91 29.28 3.40
C PRO A 570 11.99 28.33 2.20
N ASN A 571 10.84 28.08 1.56
CA ASN A 571 10.71 27.30 0.31
C ASN A 571 11.95 27.41 -0.58
N GLU A 572 12.58 26.26 -0.84
CA GLU A 572 13.84 26.11 -1.57
C GLU A 572 13.86 26.92 -2.87
N THR A 573 14.78 27.88 -2.96
CA THR A 573 15.13 28.52 -4.24
C THR A 573 16.21 27.73 -4.96
N VAL A 574 15.81 27.17 -6.09
CA VAL A 574 16.59 26.68 -7.24
C VAL A 574 17.99 27.32 -7.36
N ASN A 575 19.03 26.51 -7.08
CA ASN A 575 20.28 26.47 -7.84
C ASN A 575 21.17 25.28 -7.43
N GLY A 576 20.88 24.11 -7.99
CA GLY A 576 21.81 23.38 -8.88
C GLY A 576 23.22 22.95 -8.47
N ASP A 577 23.76 23.25 -7.28
CA ASP A 577 25.09 22.73 -6.87
C ASP A 577 25.17 22.46 -5.36
N SER A 578 25.13 21.17 -5.00
CA SER A 578 25.61 20.59 -3.73
C SER A 578 25.05 21.22 -2.43
N GLU A 579 23.74 21.17 -2.21
CA GLU A 579 23.24 21.22 -0.82
C GLU A 579 23.44 19.84 -0.20
N GLU A 580 24.17 19.78 0.91
CA GLU A 580 24.32 18.53 1.66
C GLU A 580 22.94 18.12 2.23
N PRO A 581 22.52 16.87 2.02
CA PRO A 581 21.20 16.42 2.43
C PRO A 581 21.09 16.45 3.96
N ALA A 582 19.99 17.00 4.44
CA ALA A 582 19.73 17.12 5.85
C ALA A 582 18.99 15.86 6.36
N PHE A 583 19.40 15.34 7.51
CA PHE A 583 18.81 14.12 8.09
C PHE A 583 18.25 14.37 9.48
N PHE A 584 17.14 13.70 9.81
CA PHE A 584 16.73 13.50 11.19
C PHE A 584 17.58 12.40 11.81
N SER A 585 18.15 12.68 12.98
CA SER A 585 19.02 11.73 13.68
C SER A 585 18.31 11.15 14.90
N THR A 586 17.97 9.87 14.84
CA THR A 586 17.34 9.13 15.95
C THR A 586 18.34 8.14 16.54
N MET A 587 18.63 8.27 17.83
CA MET A 587 19.45 7.32 18.56
C MET A 587 18.59 6.51 19.53
N VAL A 588 18.79 5.20 19.54
CA VAL A 588 18.11 4.29 20.46
C VAL A 588 19.14 3.56 21.29
N CYS A 589 19.06 3.70 22.61
CA CYS A 589 19.89 2.98 23.55
C CYS A 589 19.02 2.08 24.41
N CYS A 590 19.44 0.84 24.64
CA CYS A 590 18.81 0.00 25.65
C CYS A 590 19.74 -0.27 26.84
N SER A 591 19.18 -0.70 27.97
CA SER A 591 19.91 -1.08 29.18
C SER A 591 19.19 -2.21 29.90
N LEU A 592 19.92 -3.25 30.31
CA LEU A 592 19.33 -4.39 31.00
C LEU A 592 19.44 -4.22 32.52
N VAL A 593 18.30 -4.17 33.19
CA VAL A 593 18.22 -4.24 34.64
C VAL A 593 17.91 -5.68 35.04
N ASN A 594 18.82 -6.33 35.77
CA ASN A 594 18.59 -7.68 36.28
C ASN A 594 17.65 -7.61 37.49
N ILE A 595 16.64 -8.47 37.47
CA ILE A 595 15.77 -8.70 38.62
C ILE A 595 16.27 -10.02 39.23
N ALA A 596 16.85 -9.93 40.42
CA ALA A 596 17.41 -11.06 41.15
C ALA A 596 16.32 -11.93 41.79
#